data_AF-A0A8D8FRH3-F1
#
_entry.id   AF-A0A8D8FRH3-F1
#
_cell.length_a   1.000
_cell.length_b   1.000
_cell.length_c   1.000
_cell.angle_alpha   90.00
_cell.angle_beta   90.00
_cell.angle_gamma   90.00
#
_symmetry.space_group_name_H-M   'P 1'
#
loop_
_entity.id
_entity.type
_entity.pdbx_description
1 polymer ?
#
loop_
_entity_poly.entity_id
_entity_poly.type
_entity_poly.pdbx_seq_one_letter_code
_entity_poly.pdbx_strand_id
1 'polypeptide(L)'
;MKRFNLSDVTLRLILAVTLAAVIRPSSGQDFKGAIDQCTKEFDMDMDVVISLKYGDFSERDPLIECFTECLMKRSGFMFDDYSYNKTLIIGFAGRYLEPEGVRTHTQVTSARDIYTVFSVKF
;
A
#
# COMPACT_ATOMS: atom_id res chain seq x y z
N MET A 1 31.45 38.16 15.61
CA MET A 1 31.83 36.74 15.41
C MET A 1 31.20 35.90 16.52
N LYS A 2 30.23 35.03 16.21
CA LYS A 2 29.60 34.15 17.22
C LYS A 2 30.54 32.97 17.48
N ARG A 3 31.03 32.82 18.72
CA ARG A 3 31.81 31.64 19.14
C ARG A 3 30.84 30.47 19.29
N PHE A 4 30.86 29.54 18.34
CA PHE A 4 30.11 28.29 18.44
C PHE A 4 30.90 27.34 19.33
N ASN A 5 30.33 26.97 20.49
CA ASN A 5 30.94 25.98 21.38
C ASN A 5 30.76 24.59 20.78
N LEU A 6 31.80 23.75 20.85
CA LEU A 6 31.79 22.38 20.34
C LEU A 6 30.63 21.56 20.94
N SER A 7 30.26 21.82 22.20
CA SER A 7 29.10 21.22 22.87
C SER A 7 27.74 21.61 22.28
N ASP A 8 27.61 22.85 21.76
CA ASP A 8 26.39 23.34 21.10
C ASP A 8 26.20 22.65 19.74
N VAL A 9 27.29 22.46 19.01
CA VAL A 9 27.30 21.72 17.74
C VAL A 9 26.91 20.26 17.96
N THR A 10 27.50 19.60 18.97
CA THR A 10 27.18 18.20 19.30
C THR A 10 25.72 18.04 19.73
N LEU A 11 25.20 18.95 20.55
CA LEU A 11 23.80 18.89 21.01
C LEU A 11 22.82 19.04 19.84
N ARG A 12 23.08 19.97 18.92
CA ARG A 12 22.26 20.14 17.70
C ARG A 12 22.33 18.92 16.78
N LEU A 13 23.50 18.30 16.67
CA LEU A 13 23.67 17.09 15.86
C LEU A 13 22.86 15.93 16.42
N ILE A 14 22.93 15.71 17.73
CA ILE A 14 22.15 14.66 18.42
C ILE A 14 20.65 14.91 18.23
N LEU A 15 20.19 16.15 18.40
CA LEU A 15 18.78 16.51 18.22
C LEU A 15 18.30 16.30 16.77
N ALA A 16 19.13 16.60 15.78
CA ALA A 16 18.80 16.39 14.38
C ALA A 16 18.72 14.89 14.02
N VAL A 17 19.63 14.07 14.56
CA VAL A 17 19.63 12.62 14.35
C VAL A 17 18.43 11.95 15.02
N THR A 18 18.05 12.37 16.23
CA THR A 18 16.86 11.84 16.91
C THR A 18 15.58 12.25 16.19
N LEU A 19 15.47 13.49 15.69
CA LEU A 19 14.32 13.88 14.84
C LEU A 19 14.25 13.05 13.56
N ALA A 20 15.38 12.82 12.88
CA ALA A 20 15.42 12.03 11.65
C ALA A 20 15.06 10.55 11.88
N ALA A 21 15.38 9.98 13.04
CA ALA A 21 15.00 8.60 13.39
C ALA A 21 13.51 8.45 13.72
N VAL A 22 12.87 9.51 14.22
CA VAL A 22 11.42 9.53 14.50
C VAL A 22 10.62 9.75 13.22
N ILE A 23 11.15 10.51 12.26
CA ILE A 23 10.61 10.61 10.91
C ILE A 23 11.03 9.35 10.14
N ARG A 24 10.43 8.21 10.50
CA ARG A 24 10.35 7.12 9.52
C ARG A 24 9.62 7.71 8.32
N PRO A 25 10.16 7.61 7.10
CA PRO A 25 9.34 7.89 5.93
C PRO A 25 8.08 7.06 6.12
N SER A 26 6.92 7.72 6.19
CA SER A 26 5.66 7.01 6.08
C SER A 26 5.78 6.30 4.75
N SER A 27 6.08 5.00 4.78
CA SER A 27 6.07 4.15 3.61
C SER A 27 4.64 4.22 3.13
N GLY A 28 4.35 5.20 2.27
CA GLY A 28 3.12 5.19 1.49
C GLY A 28 3.13 3.81 0.87
N GLN A 29 2.13 2.99 1.22
CA GLN A 29 2.10 1.60 0.80
C GLN A 29 2.52 1.49 -0.65
N ASP A 30 3.56 0.72 -0.92
CA ASP A 30 4.13 0.59 -2.26
C ASP A 30 3.28 -0.37 -3.09
N PHE A 31 2.03 0.04 -3.32
CA PHE A 31 1.06 -0.76 -4.06
C PHE A 31 1.48 -0.90 -5.52
N LYS A 32 2.05 0.16 -6.11
CA LYS A 32 2.55 0.13 -7.49
C LYS A 32 3.77 -0.80 -7.61
N GLY A 33 4.72 -0.74 -6.68
CA GLY A 33 5.85 -1.67 -6.65
C GLY A 33 5.41 -3.11 -6.42
N ALA A 34 4.36 -3.33 -5.63
CA ALA A 34 3.78 -4.66 -5.45
C ALA A 34 3.16 -5.21 -6.74
N ILE A 35 2.44 -4.39 -7.54
CA ILE A 35 1.94 -4.80 -8.87
C ILE A 35 3.11 -5.22 -9.76
N ASP A 36 4.11 -4.34 -9.95
CA ASP A 36 5.24 -4.61 -10.84
C ASP A 36 6.00 -5.90 -10.46
N GLN A 37 6.08 -6.19 -9.16
CA GLN A 37 6.74 -7.41 -8.67
C GLN A 37 5.89 -8.66 -8.88
N CYS A 38 4.59 -8.61 -8.55
CA CYS A 38 3.69 -9.74 -8.71
C CYS A 38 3.41 -10.08 -10.17
N THR A 39 3.31 -9.07 -11.05
CA THR A 39 3.20 -9.29 -12.50
C THR A 39 4.40 -10.07 -13.02
N LYS A 40 5.62 -9.72 -12.59
CA LYS A 40 6.84 -10.43 -12.99
C LYS A 40 6.96 -11.83 -12.40
N GLU A 41 6.50 -12.02 -11.17
CA GLU A 41 6.58 -13.32 -10.47
C GLU A 41 5.71 -14.38 -11.14
N PHE A 42 4.52 -14.00 -11.60
CA PHE A 42 3.56 -14.93 -12.22
C PHE A 42 3.51 -14.83 -13.74
N ASP A 43 4.40 -14.05 -14.37
CA ASP A 43 4.41 -13.77 -15.81
C ASP A 43 3.01 -13.38 -16.34
N MET A 44 2.34 -12.51 -15.57
CA MET A 44 0.96 -12.10 -15.85
C MET A 44 0.92 -11.25 -17.11
N ASP A 45 -0.05 -11.54 -17.98
CA ASP A 45 -0.37 -10.64 -19.08
C ASP A 45 -0.83 -9.28 -18.52
N MET A 46 -0.25 -8.21 -19.06
CA MET A 46 -0.59 -6.85 -18.68
C MET A 46 -2.06 -6.52 -18.96
N ASP A 47 -2.66 -7.13 -19.98
CA ASP A 47 -4.07 -6.93 -20.30
C ASP A 47 -4.98 -7.51 -19.21
N VAL A 48 -4.57 -8.61 -18.57
CA VAL A 48 -5.27 -9.19 -17.41
C VAL A 48 -5.10 -8.28 -16.19
N VAL A 49 -3.89 -7.77 -15.94
CA VAL A 49 -3.64 -6.83 -14.83
C VAL A 49 -4.46 -5.54 -14.99
N ILE A 50 -4.60 -5.04 -16.22
CA ILE A 50 -5.45 -3.89 -16.55
C ILE A 50 -6.94 -4.22 -16.35
N SER A 51 -7.38 -5.41 -16.75
CA SER A 51 -8.77 -5.85 -16.56
C SER A 51 -9.13 -5.92 -15.07
N LEU A 52 -8.25 -6.51 -14.25
CA LEU A 52 -8.39 -6.55 -12.79
C LEU A 52 -8.39 -5.16 -12.17
N LYS A 53 -7.56 -4.25 -12.69
CA LYS A 53 -7.56 -2.83 -12.30
C LYS A 53 -8.92 -2.19 -12.54
N TYR A 54 -9.66 -2.54 -13.58
CA TYR A 54 -11.00 -2.01 -13.86
C TYR A 54 -12.13 -2.79 -13.19
N GLY A 55 -11.79 -3.76 -12.33
CA GLY A 55 -12.76 -4.55 -11.59
C GLY A 55 -13.36 -5.70 -12.41
N ASP A 56 -12.74 -6.07 -13.54
CA ASP A 56 -13.13 -7.25 -14.30
C ASP A 56 -12.44 -8.49 -13.71
N PHE A 57 -13.24 -9.31 -13.04
CA PHE A 57 -12.84 -10.60 -12.46
C PHE A 57 -13.63 -11.75 -13.12
N SER A 58 -14.06 -11.57 -14.36
CA SER A 58 -14.83 -12.58 -15.11
C SER A 58 -13.98 -13.82 -15.37
N GLU A 59 -12.68 -13.64 -15.54
CA GLU A 59 -11.70 -14.71 -15.62
C GLU A 59 -11.43 -15.29 -14.22
N ARG A 60 -11.78 -16.57 -14.04
CA ARG A 60 -11.41 -17.34 -12.86
C ARG A 60 -10.24 -18.24 -13.19
N ASP A 61 -9.07 -17.61 -13.31
CA ASP A 61 -7.80 -18.29 -13.53
C ASP A 61 -7.06 -18.47 -12.20
N PRO A 62 -6.55 -19.67 -11.86
CA PRO A 62 -5.64 -19.86 -10.72
C PRO A 62 -4.47 -18.86 -10.68
N LEU A 63 -3.97 -18.40 -11.83
CA LEU A 63 -2.94 -17.35 -11.92
C LEU A 63 -3.42 -16.01 -11.34
N ILE A 64 -4.68 -15.64 -11.56
CA ILE A 64 -5.29 -14.41 -11.02
C ILE A 64 -5.39 -14.49 -9.50
N GLU A 65 -5.68 -15.67 -8.95
CA GLU A 65 -5.72 -15.90 -7.50
C GLU A 65 -4.32 -15.74 -6.89
N CYS A 66 -3.30 -16.38 -7.48
CA CYS A 66 -1.92 -16.25 -7.04
C CYS A 66 -1.40 -14.80 -7.14
N PHE A 67 -1.68 -14.12 -8.24
CA PHE A 67 -1.34 -12.71 -8.43
C PHE A 67 -2.00 -11.83 -7.36
N THR A 68 -3.29 -12.06 -7.10
CA THR A 68 -4.05 -11.30 -6.11
C THR A 68 -3.51 -11.52 -4.70
N GLU A 69 -3.19 -12.76 -4.33
CA GLU A 69 -2.58 -13.06 -3.03
C GLU A 69 -1.23 -12.34 -2.87
N CYS A 70 -0.36 -12.44 -3.89
CA CYS A 70 0.92 -11.74 -3.90
C CYS A 70 0.75 -10.23 -3.72
N LEU A 71 -0.17 -9.63 -4.48
CA LEU A 71 -0.41 -8.19 -4.44
C LEU A 71 -0.87 -7.75 -3.04
N MET A 72 -1.78 -8.51 -2.43
CA MET A 72 -2.32 -8.18 -1.11
C MET A 72 -1.28 -8.34 -0.01
N LYS A 73 -0.44 -9.38 -0.07
CA LYS A 73 0.64 -9.61 0.89
C LYS A 73 1.75 -8.57 0.77
N ARG A 74 2.26 -8.32 -0.44
CA ARG A 74 3.35 -7.35 -0.68
C ARG A 74 2.93 -5.91 -0.38
N SER A 75 1.67 -5.56 -0.61
CA SER A 75 1.15 -4.24 -0.26
C SER A 75 0.83 -4.08 1.24
N GLY A 76 0.87 -5.16 2.01
CA GLY A 76 0.61 -5.19 3.46
C GLY A 76 -0.88 -5.22 3.83
N PHE A 77 -1.77 -5.39 2.84
CA PHE A 77 -3.21 -5.52 3.07
C PHE A 77 -3.62 -6.91 3.58
N MET A 78 -2.82 -7.94 3.33
CA MET A 78 -3.04 -9.30 3.79
C MET A 78 -1.79 -9.83 4.50
N PHE A 79 -2.00 -10.56 5.59
CA PHE A 79 -0.95 -11.27 6.32
C PHE A 79 -0.76 -12.70 5.78
N ASP A 80 0.28 -13.39 6.23
CA ASP A 80 0.59 -14.75 5.75
C ASP A 80 -0.47 -15.79 6.13
N ASP A 81 -1.25 -15.53 7.20
CA ASP A 81 -2.37 -16.34 7.65
C ASP A 81 -3.68 -16.03 6.89
N TYR A 82 -3.61 -15.28 5.79
CA TYR A 82 -4.73 -14.82 4.97
C TYR A 82 -5.69 -13.87 5.69
N SER A 83 -5.35 -13.38 6.89
CA SER A 83 -6.12 -12.33 7.54
C SER A 83 -5.79 -10.96 6.93
N TYR A 84 -6.77 -10.05 6.93
CA TYR A 84 -6.62 -8.73 6.32
C TYR A 84 -6.25 -7.65 7.34
N ASN A 85 -5.34 -6.76 6.95
CA ASN A 85 -4.99 -5.56 7.70
C ASN A 85 -6.04 -4.46 7.49
N LYS A 86 -7.19 -4.61 8.17
CA LYS A 86 -8.34 -3.72 8.05
C LYS A 86 -8.00 -2.25 8.29
N THR A 87 -7.12 -1.95 9.25
CA THR A 87 -6.69 -0.58 9.55
C THR A 87 -6.00 0.06 8.36
N LEU A 88 -5.09 -0.68 7.73
CA LEU A 88 -4.34 -0.20 6.57
C LEU A 88 -5.25 -0.01 5.35
N ILE A 89 -6.15 -0.96 5.13
CA ILE A 89 -7.16 -0.92 4.07
C ILE A 89 -8.08 0.31 4.22
N ILE A 90 -8.63 0.54 5.42
CA ILE A 90 -9.50 1.70 5.68
C ILE A 90 -8.73 3.00 5.49
N GLY A 91 -7.49 3.06 5.98
CA GLY A 91 -6.61 4.20 5.77
C GLY A 91 -6.28 4.46 4.30
N PHE A 92 -6.10 3.41 3.50
CA PHE A 92 -5.90 3.50 2.06
C PHE A 92 -7.17 3.97 1.34
N ALA A 93 -8.31 3.32 1.58
CA ALA A 93 -9.60 3.64 0.98
C ALA A 93 -10.06 5.06 1.33
N GLY A 94 -9.90 5.49 2.58
CA GLY A 94 -10.27 6.83 3.05
C GLY A 94 -9.46 7.96 2.41
N ARG A 95 -8.33 7.68 1.72
CA ARG A 95 -7.63 8.69 0.91
C ARG A 95 -8.30 8.97 -0.44
N TYR A 96 -9.24 8.13 -0.83
CA TYR A 96 -9.77 8.09 -2.20
C TYR A 96 -11.29 8.07 -2.27
N LEU A 97 -11.97 7.50 -1.27
CA LEU A 97 -13.41 7.45 -1.18
C LEU A 97 -13.95 8.58 -0.28
N GLU A 98 -15.08 9.17 -0.67
CA GLU A 98 -15.85 10.06 0.20
C GLU A 98 -16.38 9.28 1.43
N PRO A 99 -16.66 9.94 2.57
CA PRO A 99 -17.05 9.27 3.81
C PRO A 99 -18.31 8.40 3.72
N GLU A 100 -19.18 8.63 2.73
CA GLU A 100 -20.31 7.74 2.43
C GLU A 100 -19.89 6.47 1.68
N GLY A 101 -18.91 6.56 0.77
CA GLY A 101 -18.28 5.40 0.11
C GLY A 101 -17.48 4.54 1.10
N VAL A 102 -16.86 5.15 2.10
CA VAL A 102 -16.17 4.39 3.17
C VAL A 102 -17.15 3.52 3.97
N ARG A 103 -18.43 3.94 4.10
CA ARG A 103 -19.50 3.24 4.84
C ARG A 103 -20.19 2.12 4.07
N THR A 104 -20.30 2.25 2.74
CA THR A 104 -20.82 1.19 1.86
C THR A 104 -19.74 0.16 1.51
N HIS A 105 -18.47 0.58 1.40
CA HIS A 105 -17.32 -0.30 1.19
C HIS A 105 -16.67 -0.78 2.50
N THR A 106 -17.24 -0.53 3.69
CA THR A 106 -16.66 -0.99 4.98
C THR A 106 -16.70 -2.50 5.19
N GLN A 107 -17.28 -3.24 4.25
CA GLN A 107 -17.01 -4.67 4.11
C GLN A 107 -15.85 -4.90 3.14
N VAL A 108 -14.72 -4.17 3.28
CA VAL A 108 -13.48 -4.59 2.63
C VAL A 108 -13.07 -5.94 3.22
N THR A 109 -13.62 -6.97 2.61
CA THR A 109 -13.53 -8.38 2.98
C THR A 109 -12.91 -9.16 1.83
N SER A 110 -12.65 -8.49 0.70
CA SER A 110 -12.20 -9.10 -0.52
C SER A 110 -11.18 -8.23 -1.25
N ALA A 111 -10.33 -8.89 -2.02
CA ALA A 111 -9.42 -8.24 -2.96
C ALA A 111 -10.10 -7.25 -3.91
N ARG A 112 -11.34 -7.56 -4.34
CA ARG A 112 -12.17 -6.73 -5.23
C ARG A 112 -12.33 -5.31 -4.73
N ASP A 113 -12.55 -5.13 -3.43
CA ASP A 113 -12.78 -3.81 -2.85
C ASP A 113 -11.51 -2.95 -2.92
N ILE A 114 -10.34 -3.57 -2.74
CA ILE A 114 -9.03 -2.91 -2.82
C ILE A 114 -8.69 -2.58 -4.28
N TYR A 115 -8.97 -3.47 -5.23
CA TYR A 115 -8.83 -3.17 -6.67
C TYR A 115 -9.78 -2.07 -7.14
N THR A 116 -10.99 -1.99 -6.59
CA THR A 116 -11.93 -0.91 -6.90
C THR A 116 -11.38 0.45 -6.45
N VAL A 117 -10.76 0.51 -5.28
CA VAL A 117 -10.07 1.73 -4.81
C VAL A 117 -8.87 2.07 -5.72
N PHE A 118 -8.19 1.06 -6.28
CA PHE A 118 -7.13 1.25 -7.26
C PHE A 118 -7.64 1.83 -8.60
N SER A 119 -8.79 1.37 -9.11
CA SER A 119 -9.42 1.89 -10.34
C SER A 119 -9.66 3.40 -10.31
N VAL A 120 -9.90 3.96 -9.12
CA VAL A 120 -10.28 5.37 -8.94
C VAL A 120 -9.08 6.32 -8.96
N LYS A 121 -7.86 5.82 -8.73
CA LYS A 121 -6.69 6.68 -8.46
C LYS A 121 -5.54 6.55 -9.47
N PHE A 122 -5.40 5.40 -10.14
CA PHE A 122 -4.28 5.12 -11.04
C PHE A 122 -4.75 4.83 -12.46
#